data_AF-A0AA88UIE6-F1
#
_entry.id   AF-A0AA88UIE6-F1
#
_cell.length_a   1.000
_cell.length_b   1.000
_cell.length_c   1.000
_cell.angle_alpha   90.00
_cell.angle_beta   90.00
_cell.angle_gamma   90.00
#
_symmetry.space_group_name_H-M   'P 1'
#
loop_
_entity.id
_entity.type
_entity.pdbx_description
1 polymer ?
#
loop_
_entity_poly.entity_id
_entity_poly.type
_entity_poly.pdbx_seq_one_letter_code
_entity_poly.pdbx_strand_id
1 'polypeptide(L)'
;MVRPKGQKQQQKRGVDFKKIRRKIGRKLPPPKNATNTEIKSKAIILPEQSVASEKAGLAVSKKGLTLKELLQQTSHHNAKVRKDALIGIRDIFLKYPAELKLHKLAVIEKLRERISDDDKMVRETLYQLLKAVIFPGCKEDIHGPFVSLMMTYIFNAMTHLAIDVRLMAFKYFDLVLRYYPTSFSMYAEKILQNYEDILRKNQFYLQDKGKLKSALAGLAHCLSLLPSKKRDDDSAIKKDAATRRILHAFEPDAPKDHAGFPVKDKLKDLLPILVSCFQDFIPLTNTMPVLDGQSFDCMLSILQSIDLVVKYFVYETDSDEKETHVSLRDQKTFPILQKKLFNVFPLNPTHHLSGK
;
A
#
# COMPACT_ATOMS: atom_id res chain seq x y z
N MET A 1 -6.58 -57.76 80.92
CA MET A 1 -6.16 -59.07 80.39
C MET A 1 -6.60 -59.13 78.93
N VAL A 2 -5.68 -58.98 77.96
CA VAL A 2 -5.99 -58.90 76.52
C VAL A 2 -5.15 -59.91 75.75
N ARG A 3 -5.78 -60.93 75.15
CA ARG A 3 -5.37 -61.73 73.97
C ARG A 3 -6.60 -62.50 73.43
N PRO A 4 -6.66 -62.94 72.15
CA PRO A 4 -5.66 -62.85 71.09
C PRO A 4 -6.17 -62.25 69.75
N LYS A 5 -5.20 -61.79 68.95
CA LYS A 5 -5.34 -61.35 67.56
C LYS A 5 -5.77 -62.50 66.64
N GLY A 6 -6.81 -62.28 65.84
CA GLY A 6 -7.22 -63.17 64.75
C GLY A 6 -6.13 -63.31 63.68
N GLN A 7 -5.92 -64.55 63.25
CA GLN A 7 -4.87 -64.96 62.31
C GLN A 7 -5.07 -64.31 60.92
N LYS A 8 -4.05 -63.61 60.42
CA LYS A 8 -3.97 -63.19 59.01
C LYS A 8 -3.83 -64.45 58.15
N GLN A 9 -4.85 -64.76 57.34
CA GLN A 9 -4.73 -65.74 56.26
C GLN A 9 -3.58 -65.31 55.34
N GLN A 10 -2.53 -66.15 55.29
CA GLN A 10 -1.41 -65.97 54.39
C GLN A 10 -1.94 -65.98 52.95
N GLN A 11 -1.84 -64.84 52.27
CA GLN A 11 -2.03 -64.78 50.83
C GLN A 11 -1.04 -65.76 50.20
N LYS A 12 -1.57 -66.82 49.58
CA LYS A 12 -0.77 -67.76 48.79
C LYS A 12 0.04 -66.92 47.80
N ARG A 13 1.37 -67.04 47.88
CA ARG A 13 2.36 -66.33 47.06
C ARG A 13 1.84 -66.20 45.62
N GLY A 14 1.93 -64.99 45.07
CA GLY A 14 1.38 -64.66 43.76
C GLY A 14 1.78 -65.70 42.72
N VAL A 15 0.80 -66.25 42.00
CA VAL A 15 1.06 -67.25 40.97
C VAL A 15 1.88 -66.60 39.86
N ASP A 16 3.15 -66.98 39.73
CA ASP A 16 4.10 -66.42 38.75
C ASP A 16 3.62 -66.59 37.30
N PHE A 17 2.82 -67.62 37.03
CA PHE A 17 2.25 -67.89 35.71
C PHE A 17 0.74 -67.97 35.75
N LYS A 18 0.07 -66.87 35.41
CA LYS A 18 -1.36 -66.88 35.09
C LYS A 18 -1.57 -67.40 33.65
N LYS A 19 -2.33 -68.47 33.50
CA LYS A 19 -2.77 -69.00 32.19
C LYS A 19 -4.02 -68.22 31.76
N ILE A 20 -3.93 -67.50 30.64
CA ILE A 20 -5.07 -66.73 30.10
C ILE A 20 -6.15 -67.73 29.65
N ARG A 21 -7.40 -67.53 30.12
CA ARG A 21 -8.54 -68.33 29.67
C ARG A 21 -8.81 -68.04 28.20
N ARG A 22 -8.80 -69.07 27.37
CA ARG A 22 -9.05 -68.96 25.92
C ARG A 22 -10.47 -68.42 25.70
N LYS A 23 -10.60 -67.30 25.00
CA LYS A 23 -11.90 -66.79 24.53
C LYS A 23 -12.12 -67.35 23.13
N ILE A 24 -13.23 -68.06 22.95
CA ILE A 24 -13.62 -68.66 21.66
C ILE A 24 -13.76 -67.52 20.63
N GLY A 25 -13.22 -67.70 19.42
CA GLY A 25 -13.30 -66.73 18.32
C GLY A 25 -12.18 -65.67 18.23
N ARG A 26 -11.22 -65.62 19.16
CA ARG A 26 -10.03 -64.74 19.06
C ARG A 26 -8.78 -65.51 18.67
N LYS A 27 -7.90 -64.92 17.85
CA LYS A 27 -6.59 -65.51 17.50
C LYS A 27 -5.80 -65.80 18.77
N LEU A 28 -5.15 -66.96 18.83
CA LEU A 28 -4.33 -67.32 19.97
C LEU A 28 -3.18 -66.31 20.11
N PRO A 29 -2.91 -65.79 21.33
CA PRO A 29 -1.76 -64.93 21.53
C PRO A 29 -0.47 -65.73 21.27
N PRO A 30 0.60 -65.07 20.81
CA PRO A 30 1.92 -65.68 20.67
C PRO A 30 2.34 -66.37 21.97
N PRO A 31 3.12 -67.46 21.87
CA PRO A 31 3.59 -68.17 23.06
C PRO A 31 4.45 -67.23 23.94
N LYS A 32 4.48 -67.47 25.26
CA LYS A 32 5.10 -66.52 26.22
C LYS A 32 6.61 -66.31 26.02
N ASN A 33 7.27 -67.20 25.28
CA ASN A 33 8.68 -67.15 24.90
C ASN A 33 8.89 -66.53 23.50
N ALA A 34 7.83 -66.07 22.82
CA ALA A 34 7.96 -65.42 21.52
C ALA A 34 8.59 -64.04 21.70
N THR A 35 9.74 -63.84 21.06
CA THR A 35 10.38 -62.53 20.97
C THR A 35 9.69 -61.74 19.87
N ASN A 36 9.16 -60.55 20.19
CA ASN A 36 8.61 -59.66 19.18
C ASN A 36 9.75 -58.99 18.41
N THR A 37 9.88 -59.28 17.11
CA THR A 37 10.90 -58.72 16.22
C THR A 37 10.43 -57.47 15.46
N GLU A 38 9.26 -56.93 15.80
CA GLU A 38 8.75 -55.68 15.21
C GLU A 38 9.52 -54.47 15.75
N ILE A 39 10.60 -54.12 15.08
CA ILE A 39 11.38 -52.90 15.37
C ILE A 39 10.84 -51.77 14.48
N LYS A 40 10.35 -50.69 15.11
CA LYS A 40 9.95 -49.46 14.41
C LYS A 40 11.03 -48.41 14.61
N SER A 41 11.79 -48.12 13.56
CA SER A 41 12.73 -46.99 13.52
C SER A 41 12.14 -45.85 12.69
N LYS A 42 12.43 -44.61 13.10
CA LYS A 42 12.13 -43.39 12.33
C LYS A 42 13.43 -42.63 12.11
N ALA A 43 13.62 -42.12 10.90
CA ALA A 43 14.75 -41.28 10.59
C ALA A 43 14.63 -39.91 11.27
N ILE A 44 15.75 -39.39 11.77
CA ILE A 44 15.84 -38.01 12.25
C ILE A 44 16.09 -37.13 11.02
N ILE A 45 15.15 -36.22 10.73
CA ILE A 45 15.31 -35.23 9.66
C ILE A 45 15.88 -33.96 10.29
N LEU A 46 17.16 -33.69 10.03
CA LEU A 46 17.81 -32.46 10.46
C LEU A 46 17.55 -31.35 9.43
N PRO A 47 17.12 -30.14 9.83
CA PRO A 47 16.99 -29.02 8.90
C PRO A 47 18.36 -28.67 8.29
N GLU A 48 18.39 -28.50 6.97
CA GLU A 48 19.59 -28.06 6.27
C GLU A 48 19.99 -26.65 6.70
N GLN A 49 21.28 -26.45 6.99
CA GLN A 49 21.85 -25.14 7.25
C GLN A 49 22.39 -24.54 5.95
N SER A 50 22.14 -23.24 5.72
CA SER A 50 22.48 -22.52 4.47
C SER A 50 23.95 -22.62 4.01
N VAL A 51 24.87 -23.01 4.91
CA VAL A 51 26.29 -23.26 4.61
C VAL A 51 26.50 -24.54 3.78
N ALA A 52 25.60 -25.52 3.90
CA ALA A 52 25.65 -26.79 3.20
C ALA A 52 24.88 -26.78 1.86
N SER A 53 24.07 -25.76 1.58
CA SER A 53 23.37 -25.65 0.31
C SER A 53 24.32 -25.23 -0.80
N GLU A 54 24.36 -26.01 -1.89
CA GLU A 54 25.17 -25.69 -3.07
C GLU A 54 24.60 -24.45 -3.78
N LYS A 55 25.31 -23.32 -3.67
CA LYS A 55 24.90 -22.03 -4.28
C LYS A 55 25.55 -21.79 -5.64
N ALA A 56 26.18 -22.81 -6.22
CA ALA A 56 26.83 -22.70 -7.52
C ALA A 56 25.79 -22.38 -8.59
N GLY A 57 25.96 -21.25 -9.29
CA GLY A 57 25.07 -20.79 -10.36
C GLY A 57 23.87 -19.95 -9.92
N LEU A 58 23.61 -19.77 -8.62
CA LEU A 58 22.50 -18.93 -8.14
C LEU A 58 22.93 -17.47 -7.95
N ALA A 59 21.99 -16.54 -8.22
CA ALA A 59 22.18 -15.13 -7.94
C ALA A 59 22.24 -14.88 -6.42
N VAL A 60 23.40 -14.43 -5.94
CA VAL A 60 23.64 -14.14 -4.53
C VAL A 60 23.96 -12.67 -4.27
N SER A 61 23.50 -12.17 -3.13
CA SER A 61 23.87 -10.86 -2.59
C SER A 61 25.32 -10.84 -2.12
N LYS A 62 25.83 -9.65 -1.75
CA LYS A 62 27.17 -9.47 -1.17
C LYS A 62 27.41 -10.31 0.10
N LYS A 63 26.35 -10.66 0.83
CA LYS A 63 26.40 -11.52 2.02
C LYS A 63 26.23 -13.00 1.71
N GLY A 64 26.22 -13.41 0.44
CA GLY A 64 26.06 -14.80 0.02
C GLY A 64 24.64 -15.36 0.18
N LEU A 65 23.64 -14.49 0.36
CA LEU A 65 22.23 -14.87 0.47
C LEU A 65 21.54 -14.82 -0.89
N THR A 66 20.71 -15.82 -1.17
CA THR A 66 19.86 -15.93 -2.36
C THR A 66 18.63 -15.01 -2.25
N LEU A 67 17.96 -14.76 -3.38
CA LEU A 67 16.72 -13.97 -3.39
C LEU A 67 15.63 -14.57 -2.49
N LYS A 68 15.48 -15.90 -2.47
CA LYS A 68 14.49 -16.60 -1.63
C LYS A 68 14.75 -16.39 -0.13
N GLU A 69 16.00 -16.54 0.30
CA GLU A 69 16.41 -16.32 1.70
C GLU A 69 16.17 -14.87 2.11
N LEU A 70 16.50 -13.91 1.24
CA LEU A 70 16.28 -12.49 1.54
C LEU A 70 14.80 -12.15 1.62
N LEU A 71 13.96 -12.67 0.71
CA LEU A 71 12.52 -12.48 0.77
C LEU A 71 11.95 -13.02 2.08
N GLN A 72 12.44 -14.16 2.57
CA GLN A 72 12.05 -14.70 3.88
C GLN A 72 12.49 -13.78 5.04
N GLN A 73 13.70 -13.21 4.97
CA GLN A 73 14.20 -12.28 5.97
C GLN A 73 13.41 -10.95 6.03
N THR A 74 12.68 -10.58 4.97
CA THR A 74 11.82 -9.39 5.02
C THR A 74 10.67 -9.51 6.02
N SER A 75 10.27 -10.72 6.43
CA SER A 75 9.23 -10.93 7.45
C SER A 75 9.80 -11.15 8.86
N HIS A 76 11.10 -10.95 9.07
CA HIS A 76 11.74 -11.15 10.36
C HIS A 76 11.27 -10.13 11.42
N HIS A 77 11.20 -10.52 12.70
CA HIS A 77 10.74 -9.65 13.79
C HIS A 77 11.65 -8.42 14.02
N ASN A 78 12.96 -8.57 13.79
CA ASN A 78 13.93 -7.47 13.92
C ASN A 78 13.94 -6.56 12.67
N ALA A 79 13.66 -5.27 12.86
CA ALA A 79 13.64 -4.25 11.80
C ALA A 79 14.98 -4.08 11.06
N LYS A 80 16.12 -4.22 11.75
CA LYS A 80 17.44 -4.14 11.13
C LYS A 80 17.65 -5.27 10.11
N VAL A 81 17.20 -6.48 10.45
CA VAL A 81 17.25 -7.64 9.55
C VAL A 81 16.34 -7.42 8.34
N ARG A 82 15.11 -6.92 8.54
CA ARG A 82 14.19 -6.59 7.43
C ARG A 82 14.80 -5.55 6.48
N LYS A 83 15.37 -4.48 7.03
CA LYS A 83 16.04 -3.42 6.26
C LYS A 83 17.23 -3.97 5.46
N ASP A 84 18.10 -4.73 6.11
CA ASP A 84 19.27 -5.34 5.48
C ASP A 84 18.85 -6.31 4.36
N ALA A 85 17.74 -7.03 4.54
CA ALA A 85 17.18 -7.90 3.52
C ALA A 85 16.73 -7.10 2.28
N LEU A 86 16.05 -5.97 2.47
CA LEU A 86 15.66 -5.06 1.35
C LEU A 86 16.87 -4.52 0.60
N ILE A 87 17.95 -4.16 1.31
CA ILE A 87 19.21 -3.72 0.70
C ILE A 87 19.86 -4.88 -0.07
N GLY A 88 19.84 -6.09 0.48
CA GLY A 88 20.34 -7.29 -0.18
C GLY A 88 19.57 -7.60 -1.47
N ILE A 89 18.25 -7.46 -1.46
CA ILE A 89 17.38 -7.63 -2.65
C ILE A 89 17.75 -6.61 -3.72
N ARG A 90 17.94 -5.34 -3.32
CA ARG A 90 18.41 -4.28 -4.23
C ARG A 90 19.72 -4.67 -4.90
N ASP A 91 20.69 -5.14 -4.12
CA ASP A 91 22.02 -5.50 -4.62
C ASP A 91 21.96 -6.70 -5.58
N ILE A 92 21.08 -7.69 -5.34
CA ILE A 92 20.85 -8.80 -6.29
C ILE A 92 20.31 -8.29 -7.61
N PHE A 93 19.25 -7.46 -7.61
CA PHE A 93 18.64 -6.99 -8.86
C PHE A 93 19.54 -6.07 -9.67
N LEU A 94 20.42 -5.31 -9.01
CA LEU A 94 21.42 -4.50 -9.70
C LEU A 94 22.49 -5.38 -10.37
N LYS A 95 22.88 -6.48 -9.74
CA LYS A 95 23.90 -7.40 -10.27
C LYS A 95 23.33 -8.38 -11.30
N TYR A 96 22.09 -8.81 -11.12
CA TYR A 96 21.39 -9.81 -11.93
C TYR A 96 19.99 -9.32 -12.32
N PRO A 97 19.84 -8.39 -13.27
CA PRO A 97 18.54 -7.82 -13.65
C PRO A 97 17.53 -8.85 -14.18
N ALA A 98 18.01 -9.98 -14.73
CA ALA A 98 17.16 -11.06 -15.22
C ALA A 98 16.32 -11.71 -14.10
N GLU A 99 16.86 -11.79 -12.87
CA GLU A 99 16.16 -12.35 -11.70
C GLU A 99 14.88 -11.57 -11.36
N LEU A 100 14.93 -10.25 -11.51
CA LEU A 100 13.77 -9.40 -11.27
C LEU A 100 12.65 -9.74 -12.28
N LYS A 101 12.99 -9.93 -13.56
CA LYS A 101 12.01 -10.28 -14.59
C LYS A 101 11.38 -11.64 -14.33
N LEU A 102 12.19 -12.63 -13.92
CA LEU A 102 11.73 -13.99 -13.63
C LEU A 102 10.84 -14.07 -12.39
N HIS A 103 11.17 -13.33 -11.33
CA HIS A 103 10.51 -13.43 -10.02
C HIS A 103 9.64 -12.21 -9.64
N LYS A 104 9.27 -11.37 -10.61
CA LYS A 104 8.56 -10.09 -10.39
C LYS A 104 7.34 -10.19 -9.46
N LEU A 105 6.46 -11.15 -9.71
CA LEU A 105 5.22 -11.30 -8.93
C LEU A 105 5.51 -11.75 -7.49
N ALA A 106 6.33 -12.78 -7.32
CA ALA A 106 6.68 -13.30 -5.99
C ALA A 106 7.38 -12.25 -5.11
N VAL A 107 8.24 -11.43 -5.73
CA VAL A 107 8.92 -10.33 -5.05
C VAL A 107 7.90 -9.32 -4.54
N ILE A 108 6.96 -8.88 -5.38
CA ILE A 108 5.93 -7.90 -4.99
C ILE A 108 4.97 -8.46 -3.96
N GLU A 109 4.54 -9.71 -4.12
CA GLU A 109 3.65 -10.37 -3.18
C GLU A 109 4.18 -10.38 -1.75
N LYS A 110 5.51 -10.47 -1.59
CA LYS A 110 6.19 -10.38 -0.30
C LYS A 110 6.49 -8.94 0.11
N LEU A 111 7.03 -8.13 -0.79
CA LEU A 111 7.44 -6.78 -0.45
C LEU A 111 6.27 -5.85 -0.12
N ARG A 112 5.09 -6.05 -0.69
CA ARG A 112 3.88 -5.26 -0.39
C ARG A 112 3.49 -5.28 1.10
N GLU A 113 3.80 -6.37 1.81
CA GLU A 113 3.54 -6.46 3.26
C GLU A 113 4.35 -5.44 4.07
N ARG A 114 5.47 -4.96 3.53
CA ARG A 114 6.37 -3.99 4.18
C ARG A 114 5.94 -2.53 3.96
N ILE A 115 4.87 -2.28 3.22
CA ILE A 115 4.30 -0.93 3.05
C ILE A 115 3.81 -0.38 4.41
N SER A 116 3.18 -1.24 5.21
CA SER A 116 2.68 -0.92 6.55
C SER A 116 3.65 -1.32 7.68
N ASP A 117 4.94 -1.46 7.39
CA ASP A 117 5.92 -1.84 8.42
C ASP A 117 5.98 -0.77 9.53
N ASP A 118 6.13 -1.17 10.79
CA ASP A 118 6.18 -0.25 11.93
C ASP A 118 7.42 0.65 11.88
N ASP A 119 8.54 0.13 11.38
CA ASP A 119 9.80 0.85 11.34
C ASP A 119 9.89 1.81 10.14
N LYS A 120 10.18 3.09 10.43
CA LYS A 120 10.30 4.14 9.41
C LYS A 120 11.38 3.85 8.38
N MET A 121 12.55 3.35 8.81
CA MET A 121 13.69 3.10 7.91
C MET A 121 13.40 1.92 6.98
N VAL A 122 12.67 0.90 7.44
CA VAL A 122 12.21 -0.21 6.59
C VAL A 122 11.28 0.33 5.50
N ARG A 123 10.28 1.16 5.86
CA ARG A 123 9.39 1.79 4.86
C ARG A 123 10.17 2.66 3.88
N GLU A 124 11.08 3.50 4.33
CA GLU A 124 11.88 4.34 3.42
C GLU A 124 12.78 3.50 2.49
N THR A 125 13.37 2.43 3.00
CA THR A 125 14.23 1.53 2.21
C THR A 125 13.42 0.80 1.13
N LEU A 126 12.21 0.32 1.47
CA LEU A 126 11.30 -0.29 0.49
C LEU A 126 10.89 0.73 -0.58
N TYR A 127 10.55 1.96 -0.19
CA TYR A 127 10.22 3.02 -1.13
C TYR A 127 11.35 3.26 -2.15
N GLN A 128 12.60 3.34 -1.68
CA GLN A 128 13.75 3.52 -2.57
C GLN A 128 13.98 2.30 -3.47
N LEU A 129 13.80 1.08 -2.96
CA LEU A 129 13.90 -0.15 -3.75
C LEU A 129 12.87 -0.18 -4.88
N LEU A 130 11.61 0.15 -4.57
CA LEU A 130 10.54 0.22 -5.58
C LEU A 130 10.84 1.30 -6.63
N LYS A 131 11.20 2.50 -6.18
CA LYS A 131 11.45 3.66 -7.05
C LYS A 131 12.65 3.48 -7.98
N ALA A 132 13.76 2.97 -7.46
CA ALA A 132 15.04 2.97 -8.17
C ALA A 132 15.29 1.70 -8.99
N VAL A 133 14.70 0.56 -8.60
CA VAL A 133 15.04 -0.74 -9.21
C VAL A 133 13.81 -1.45 -9.73
N ILE A 134 12.80 -1.69 -8.89
CA ILE A 134 11.68 -2.58 -9.25
C ILE A 134 10.79 -1.96 -10.33
N PHE A 135 10.32 -0.72 -10.15
CA PHE A 135 9.44 -0.09 -11.14
C PHE A 135 10.15 0.20 -12.47
N PRO A 136 11.40 0.74 -12.50
CA PRO A 136 12.15 0.87 -13.75
C PRO A 136 12.41 -0.46 -14.47
N GLY A 137 12.69 -1.54 -13.72
CA GLY A 137 13.02 -2.85 -14.29
C GLY A 137 11.83 -3.62 -14.88
N CYS A 138 10.60 -3.15 -14.63
CA CYS A 138 9.38 -3.87 -14.99
C CYS A 138 8.42 -3.06 -15.90
N LYS A 139 8.89 -1.97 -16.53
CA LYS A 139 8.08 -1.03 -17.32
C LYS A 139 7.22 -1.64 -18.44
N GLU A 140 7.72 -2.68 -19.11
CA GLU A 140 7.10 -3.25 -20.32
C GLU A 140 6.05 -4.34 -20.01
N ASP A 141 5.97 -4.75 -18.74
CA ASP A 141 5.51 -6.09 -18.37
C ASP A 141 4.56 -6.09 -17.16
N ILE A 142 4.20 -4.89 -16.68
CA ILE A 142 3.34 -4.69 -15.52
C ILE A 142 1.90 -4.50 -15.97
N HIS A 143 1.17 -5.60 -15.85
CA HIS A 143 -0.27 -5.66 -16.01
C HIS A 143 -1.00 -5.24 -14.72
N GLY A 144 -2.31 -4.98 -14.85
CA GLY A 144 -3.24 -4.67 -13.76
C GLY A 144 -3.04 -5.49 -12.46
N PRO A 145 -2.81 -6.81 -12.48
CA PRO A 145 -2.65 -7.62 -11.27
C PRO A 145 -1.53 -7.12 -10.34
N PHE A 146 -0.39 -6.69 -10.87
CA PHE A 146 0.72 -6.16 -10.07
C PHE A 146 0.30 -4.92 -9.28
N VAL A 147 -0.39 -3.99 -9.96
CA VAL A 147 -0.87 -2.76 -9.34
C VAL A 147 -1.96 -3.09 -8.32
N SER A 148 -2.92 -3.95 -8.66
CA SER A 148 -3.99 -4.36 -7.75
C SER A 148 -3.46 -5.00 -6.45
N LEU A 149 -2.44 -5.87 -6.54
CA LEU A 149 -1.83 -6.50 -5.37
C LEU A 149 -1.19 -5.48 -4.43
N MET A 150 -0.56 -4.42 -4.97
CA MET A 150 0.03 -3.32 -4.21
C MET A 150 -1.04 -2.40 -3.62
N MET A 151 -2.06 -2.05 -4.41
CA MET A 151 -3.11 -1.11 -4.03
C MET A 151 -3.88 -1.57 -2.78
N THR A 152 -4.14 -2.87 -2.62
CA THR A 152 -4.79 -3.41 -1.42
C THR A 152 -4.01 -3.08 -0.14
N TYR A 153 -2.69 -3.24 -0.16
CA TYR A 153 -1.83 -2.94 0.99
C TYR A 153 -1.65 -1.43 1.20
N ILE A 154 -1.58 -0.66 0.11
CA ILE A 154 -1.55 0.81 0.16
C ILE A 154 -2.83 1.34 0.83
N PHE A 155 -4.01 0.85 0.44
CA PHE A 155 -5.26 1.28 1.07
C PHE A 155 -5.34 0.91 2.55
N ASN A 156 -4.91 -0.30 2.90
CA ASN A 156 -4.82 -0.69 4.30
C ASN A 156 -3.87 0.24 5.09
N ALA A 157 -2.74 0.63 4.48
CA ALA A 157 -1.79 1.55 5.08
C ALA A 157 -2.31 3.00 5.19
N MET A 158 -3.14 3.46 4.25
CA MET A 158 -3.77 4.80 4.28
C MET A 158 -4.75 4.96 5.44
N THR A 159 -5.36 3.86 5.89
CA THR A 159 -6.27 3.81 7.05
C THR A 159 -5.60 3.33 8.34
N HIS A 160 -4.27 3.21 8.34
CA HIS A 160 -3.51 2.74 9.50
C HIS A 160 -3.61 3.71 10.70
N LEU A 161 -3.53 3.19 11.94
CA LEU A 161 -3.63 4.02 13.15
C LEU A 161 -2.48 5.04 13.24
N ALA A 162 -1.26 4.63 12.91
CA ALA A 162 -0.08 5.49 12.94
C ALA A 162 -0.03 6.45 11.73
N ILE A 163 -0.02 7.76 11.99
CA ILE A 163 0.00 8.80 10.95
C ILE A 163 1.21 8.71 10.00
N ASP A 164 2.38 8.35 10.53
CA ASP A 164 3.60 8.23 9.71
C ASP A 164 3.53 7.05 8.73
N VAL A 165 2.74 6.02 9.04
CA VAL A 165 2.46 4.92 8.10
C VAL A 165 1.49 5.41 7.03
N ARG A 166 0.42 6.11 7.41
CA ARG A 166 -0.54 6.70 6.46
C ARG A 166 0.14 7.63 5.45
N LEU A 167 0.99 8.54 5.92
CA LEU A 167 1.70 9.48 5.05
C LEU A 167 2.68 8.78 4.10
N MET A 168 3.36 7.73 4.57
CA MET A 168 4.18 6.90 3.69
C MET A 168 3.33 6.15 2.67
N ALA A 169 2.13 5.68 3.02
CA ALA A 169 1.21 5.05 2.08
C ALA A 169 0.83 5.97 0.92
N PHE A 170 0.55 7.26 1.20
CA PHE A 170 0.32 8.26 0.15
C PHE A 170 1.55 8.46 -0.75
N LYS A 171 2.76 8.41 -0.20
CA LYS A 171 3.99 8.46 -1.03
C LYS A 171 4.14 7.21 -1.91
N TYR A 172 3.85 6.02 -1.40
CA TYR A 172 3.85 4.79 -2.20
C TYR A 172 2.82 4.84 -3.31
N PHE A 173 1.63 5.33 -2.99
CA PHE A 173 0.57 5.51 -3.97
C PHE A 173 0.97 6.47 -5.08
N ASP A 174 1.48 7.65 -4.71
CA ASP A 174 2.00 8.63 -5.65
C ASP A 174 3.10 8.04 -6.53
N LEU A 175 3.98 7.20 -5.96
CA LEU A 175 4.98 6.46 -6.73
C LEU A 175 4.35 5.50 -7.74
N VAL A 176 3.30 4.77 -7.37
CA VAL A 176 2.56 3.90 -8.31
C VAL A 176 1.97 4.72 -9.44
N LEU A 177 1.34 5.87 -9.16
CA LEU A 177 0.75 6.74 -10.17
C LEU A 177 1.77 7.28 -11.18
N ARG A 178 2.98 7.63 -10.73
CA ARG A 178 4.04 8.12 -11.64
C ARG A 178 4.45 7.09 -12.69
N TYR A 179 4.33 5.80 -12.39
CA TYR A 179 4.67 4.71 -13.33
C TYR A 179 3.44 4.13 -14.03
N TYR A 180 2.27 4.16 -13.39
CA TYR A 180 1.01 3.58 -13.87
C TYR A 180 -0.15 4.58 -13.73
N PRO A 181 -0.16 5.69 -14.49
CA PRO A 181 -1.15 6.76 -14.32
C PRO A 181 -2.57 6.31 -14.65
N THR A 182 -2.73 5.33 -15.56
CA THR A 182 -4.05 4.79 -15.95
C THR A 182 -4.78 4.11 -14.80
N SER A 183 -4.04 3.60 -13.81
CA SER A 183 -4.61 2.93 -12.63
C SER A 183 -5.38 3.88 -11.71
N PHE A 184 -5.20 5.20 -11.83
CA PHE A 184 -5.94 6.17 -11.03
C PHE A 184 -7.47 6.03 -11.22
N SER A 185 -7.91 5.92 -12.47
CA SER A 185 -9.33 5.83 -12.84
C SER A 185 -10.09 4.72 -12.10
N MET A 186 -9.46 3.56 -11.95
CA MET A 186 -10.04 2.38 -11.29
C MET A 186 -10.26 2.56 -9.79
N TYR A 187 -9.55 3.50 -9.17
CA TYR A 187 -9.44 3.62 -7.72
C TYR A 187 -9.80 5.02 -7.20
N ALA A 188 -10.15 5.95 -8.09
CA ALA A 188 -10.22 7.38 -7.81
C ALA A 188 -11.14 7.71 -6.62
N GLU A 189 -12.33 7.10 -6.56
CA GLU A 189 -13.29 7.33 -5.47
C GLU A 189 -12.70 7.00 -4.09
N LYS A 190 -12.10 5.81 -3.96
CA LYS A 190 -11.49 5.35 -2.70
C LYS A 190 -10.25 6.18 -2.34
N ILE A 191 -9.46 6.58 -3.32
CA ILE A 191 -8.29 7.44 -3.12
C ILE A 191 -8.74 8.79 -2.56
N LEU A 192 -9.73 9.43 -3.19
CA LEU A 192 -10.23 10.73 -2.77
C LEU A 192 -10.88 10.66 -1.38
N GLN A 193 -11.62 9.58 -1.08
CA GLN A 193 -12.12 9.35 0.27
C GLN A 193 -10.99 9.29 1.31
N ASN A 194 -9.89 8.60 1.01
CA ASN A 194 -8.74 8.52 1.92
C ASN A 194 -8.05 9.89 2.09
N TYR A 195 -8.00 10.71 1.03
CA TYR A 195 -7.51 12.09 1.09
C TYR A 195 -8.43 13.02 1.90
N GLU A 196 -9.74 12.89 1.75
CA GLU A 196 -10.72 13.57 2.60
C GLU A 196 -10.54 13.18 4.07
N ASP A 197 -10.42 11.88 4.35
CA ASP A 197 -10.27 11.35 5.70
C ASP A 197 -8.99 11.83 6.39
N ILE A 198 -7.87 11.91 5.65
CA ILE A 198 -6.61 12.39 6.19
C ILE A 198 -6.68 13.91 6.44
N LEU A 199 -7.26 14.70 5.53
CA LEU A 199 -7.37 16.15 5.68
C LEU A 199 -8.36 16.56 6.78
N ARG A 200 -9.52 15.87 6.90
CA ARG A 200 -10.56 16.19 7.88
C ARG A 200 -10.18 15.81 9.31
N LYS A 201 -9.59 14.63 9.53
CA LYS A 201 -9.37 14.06 10.87
C LYS A 201 -8.11 14.56 11.58
N ASN A 202 -7.17 15.19 10.87
CA ASN A 202 -5.86 15.53 11.41
C ASN A 202 -5.69 17.05 11.57
N GLN A 203 -6.51 17.65 12.44
CA GLN A 203 -6.39 19.08 12.83
C GLN A 203 -5.00 19.43 13.44
N PHE A 204 -4.15 18.44 13.73
CA PHE A 204 -2.77 18.61 14.20
C PHE A 204 -1.76 18.98 13.09
N TYR A 205 -2.17 19.11 11.83
CA TYR A 205 -1.25 19.43 10.72
C TYR A 205 -0.54 20.77 10.82
N LEU A 206 -1.07 21.72 11.57
CA LEU A 206 -0.41 23.00 11.82
C LEU A 206 0.90 22.84 12.61
N GLN A 207 1.10 21.73 13.33
CA GLN A 207 2.34 21.44 14.07
C GLN A 207 3.46 20.88 13.17
N ASP A 208 3.12 20.16 12.08
CA ASP A 208 4.09 19.58 11.13
C ASP A 208 3.65 19.86 9.68
N LYS A 209 3.92 21.10 9.26
CA LYS A 209 3.56 21.65 7.94
C LYS A 209 4.21 20.87 6.79
N GLY A 210 5.38 20.27 7.01
CA GLY A 210 6.06 19.44 6.01
C GLY A 210 5.29 18.17 5.64
N LYS A 211 4.62 17.55 6.63
CA LYS A 211 3.75 16.38 6.40
C LYS A 211 2.49 16.76 5.62
N LEU A 212 1.86 17.88 5.97
CA LEU A 212 0.69 18.40 5.25
C LEU A 212 1.03 18.74 3.79
N LYS A 213 2.12 19.48 3.56
CA LYS A 213 2.63 19.78 2.21
C LYS A 213 2.80 18.50 1.38
N SER A 214 3.40 17.46 1.97
CA SER A 214 3.63 16.19 1.27
C SER A 214 2.32 15.51 0.86
N ALA A 215 1.30 15.54 1.74
CA ALA A 215 -0.02 14.97 1.44
C ALA A 215 -0.75 15.77 0.36
N LEU A 216 -0.75 17.10 0.47
CA LEU A 216 -1.36 18.01 -0.50
C LEU A 216 -0.69 17.94 -1.88
N ALA A 217 0.63 17.83 -1.94
CA ALA A 217 1.34 17.65 -3.20
C ALA A 217 0.95 16.34 -3.90
N GLY A 218 0.79 15.26 -3.15
CA GLY A 218 0.27 13.99 -3.68
C GLY A 218 -1.17 14.12 -4.17
N LEU A 219 -2.03 14.82 -3.42
CA LEU A 219 -3.41 15.09 -3.84
C LEU A 219 -3.46 15.91 -5.13
N ALA A 220 -2.67 16.98 -5.22
CA ALA A 220 -2.58 17.82 -6.42
C ALA A 220 -2.14 16.99 -7.64
N HIS A 221 -1.17 16.08 -7.48
CA HIS A 221 -0.79 15.16 -8.56
C HIS A 221 -1.96 14.25 -8.97
N CYS A 222 -2.72 13.70 -8.02
CA CYS A 222 -3.91 12.88 -8.34
C CYS A 222 -4.96 13.69 -9.12
N LEU A 223 -5.26 14.90 -8.67
CA LEU A 223 -6.22 15.78 -9.31
C LEU A 223 -5.75 16.22 -10.71
N SER A 224 -4.44 16.34 -10.94
CA SER A 224 -3.90 16.66 -12.27
C SER A 224 -4.08 15.55 -13.31
N LEU A 225 -4.35 14.32 -12.87
CA LEU A 225 -4.67 13.19 -13.76
C LEU A 225 -6.14 13.19 -14.20
N LEU A 226 -6.99 14.03 -13.59
CA LEU A 226 -8.37 14.17 -14.02
C LEU A 226 -8.44 14.87 -15.39
N PRO A 227 -9.43 14.52 -16.23
CA PRO A 227 -9.70 15.23 -17.46
C PRO A 227 -9.87 16.74 -17.21
N SER A 228 -9.13 17.56 -17.96
CA SER A 228 -9.32 19.01 -17.98
C SER A 228 -9.14 19.51 -19.41
N LYS A 229 -9.86 20.60 -19.74
CA LYS A 229 -9.77 21.25 -21.05
C LYS A 229 -8.33 21.77 -21.23
N LYS A 230 -7.51 21.07 -21.99
CA LYS A 230 -6.24 21.64 -22.47
C LYS A 230 -6.60 22.80 -23.39
N ARG A 231 -6.13 24.00 -23.07
CA ARG A 231 -5.99 25.03 -24.11
C ARG A 231 -4.98 24.47 -25.10
N ASP A 232 -5.41 24.24 -26.32
CA ASP A 232 -4.53 23.97 -27.43
C ASP A 232 -3.57 25.17 -27.56
N ASP A 233 -2.30 24.94 -27.23
CA ASP A 233 -1.15 25.70 -27.74
C ASP A 233 0.11 24.82 -27.61
N ASP A 234 0.41 24.17 -28.73
CA ASP A 234 1.67 23.71 -29.31
C ASP A 234 2.74 22.88 -28.56
N SER A 235 2.89 21.65 -29.08
CA SER A 235 4.13 20.88 -29.34
C SER A 235 4.96 20.42 -28.11
N ALA A 236 5.42 19.18 -27.96
CA ALA A 236 5.70 18.07 -28.86
C ALA A 236 5.51 16.74 -28.09
N ILE A 237 5.71 15.60 -28.77
CA ILE A 237 5.52 14.20 -28.31
C ILE A 237 4.11 13.66 -28.56
N LYS A 238 3.61 13.79 -29.81
CA LYS A 238 2.71 12.81 -30.44
C LYS A 238 2.99 12.72 -31.94
N LYS A 239 4.21 12.31 -32.29
CA LYS A 239 4.52 11.75 -33.62
C LYS A 239 5.30 10.48 -33.39
N ASP A 240 4.56 9.37 -33.25
CA ASP A 240 5.06 8.00 -33.49
C ASP A 240 3.95 6.94 -33.41
N ALA A 241 2.71 7.31 -33.06
CA ALA A 241 1.57 6.39 -33.10
C ALA A 241 0.88 6.30 -34.49
N ALA A 242 1.23 7.16 -35.44
CA ALA A 242 0.51 7.25 -36.72
C ALA A 242 1.10 6.37 -37.85
N THR A 243 2.32 5.86 -37.71
CA THR A 243 3.03 5.19 -38.83
C THR A 243 2.99 3.66 -38.79
N ARG A 244 2.21 3.04 -37.89
CA ARG A 244 2.09 1.57 -37.76
C ARG A 244 0.68 1.01 -37.97
N ARG A 245 -0.27 1.79 -38.50
CA ARG A 245 -1.64 1.32 -38.78
C ARG A 245 -1.91 0.87 -40.22
N ILE A 246 -0.87 0.65 -41.02
CA ILE A 246 -1.00 -0.10 -42.26
C ILE A 246 -0.48 -1.50 -41.97
N LEU A 247 -1.39 -2.41 -41.64
CA LEU A 247 -1.45 -3.83 -42.01
C LEU A 247 -2.52 -4.51 -41.15
N HIS A 248 -3.49 -5.12 -41.83
CA HIS A 248 -4.65 -5.83 -41.31
C HIS A 248 -4.29 -6.91 -40.26
N ALA A 249 -4.95 -6.88 -39.10
CA ALA A 249 -5.37 -8.08 -38.35
C ALA A 249 -6.17 -7.69 -37.09
N PHE A 250 -7.40 -8.20 -37.00
CA PHE A 250 -8.27 -8.30 -35.82
C PHE A 250 -8.40 -7.04 -34.94
N GLU A 251 -9.54 -6.35 -35.07
CA GLU A 251 -9.99 -5.34 -34.11
C GLU A 251 -10.51 -6.08 -32.86
N PRO A 252 -9.85 -6.02 -31.69
CA PRO A 252 -10.54 -6.30 -30.46
C PRO A 252 -11.38 -5.06 -30.16
N ASP A 253 -12.69 -5.22 -29.98
CA ASP A 253 -13.57 -4.18 -29.45
C ASP A 253 -12.92 -3.57 -28.20
N ALA A 254 -12.29 -2.41 -28.37
CA ALA A 254 -11.87 -1.58 -27.28
C ALA A 254 -13.17 -1.04 -26.65
N PRO A 255 -13.41 -1.24 -25.34
CA PRO A 255 -14.54 -0.59 -24.71
C PRO A 255 -14.30 0.91 -24.87
N LYS A 256 -15.24 1.59 -25.52
CA LYS A 256 -15.38 3.04 -25.39
C LYS A 256 -15.76 3.30 -23.93
N ASP A 257 -14.76 3.41 -23.06
CA ASP A 257 -14.95 3.80 -21.66
C ASP A 257 -15.30 5.30 -21.60
N HIS A 258 -16.54 5.62 -22.01
CA HIS A 258 -17.26 6.82 -21.62
C HIS A 258 -18.13 6.54 -20.38
N ALA A 259 -17.71 5.60 -19.52
CA ALA A 259 -18.24 5.54 -18.17
C ALA A 259 -17.74 6.78 -17.43
N GLY A 260 -18.61 7.78 -17.25
CA GLY A 260 -18.30 9.00 -16.52
C GLY A 260 -17.59 8.67 -15.21
N PHE A 261 -16.48 9.36 -14.92
CA PHE A 261 -15.76 9.18 -13.67
C PHE A 261 -16.74 9.41 -12.50
N PRO A 262 -17.02 8.41 -11.64
CA PRO A 262 -17.94 8.55 -10.49
C PRO A 262 -17.26 9.31 -9.34
N VAL A 263 -16.58 10.39 -9.70
CA VAL A 263 -15.67 11.16 -8.84
C VAL A 263 -16.29 12.51 -8.50
N LYS A 264 -17.28 12.97 -9.28
CA LYS A 264 -18.00 14.23 -9.12
C LYS A 264 -18.44 14.48 -7.67
N ASP A 265 -19.14 13.53 -7.07
CA ASP A 265 -19.66 13.68 -5.71
C ASP A 265 -18.53 13.74 -4.66
N LYS A 266 -17.48 12.93 -4.81
CA LYS A 266 -16.31 12.99 -3.92
C LYS A 266 -15.53 14.30 -4.02
N LEU A 267 -15.43 14.87 -5.23
CA LEU A 267 -14.80 16.18 -5.41
C LEU A 267 -15.64 17.31 -4.80
N LYS A 268 -16.98 17.19 -4.84
CA LYS A 268 -17.88 18.13 -4.16
C LYS A 268 -17.67 18.09 -2.65
N ASP A 269 -17.49 16.91 -2.07
CA ASP A 269 -17.22 16.75 -0.63
C ASP A 269 -15.82 17.22 -0.22
N LEU A 270 -14.83 17.05 -1.10
CA LEU A 270 -13.44 17.47 -0.88
C LEU A 270 -13.26 18.99 -0.90
N LEU A 271 -13.99 19.70 -1.76
CA LEU A 271 -13.83 21.14 -1.96
C LEU A 271 -14.04 21.97 -0.67
N PRO A 272 -15.10 21.78 0.13
CA PRO A 272 -15.26 22.44 1.42
C PRO A 272 -14.13 22.15 2.41
N ILE A 273 -13.58 20.93 2.38
CA ILE A 273 -12.46 20.55 3.27
C ILE A 273 -11.21 21.34 2.89
N LEU A 274 -10.90 21.43 1.59
CA LEU A 274 -9.76 22.23 1.12
C LEU A 274 -9.91 23.72 1.48
N VAL A 275 -11.13 24.27 1.34
CA VAL A 275 -11.41 25.66 1.75
C VAL A 275 -11.25 25.84 3.26
N SER A 276 -11.73 24.89 4.07
CA SER A 276 -11.52 24.92 5.53
C SER A 276 -10.03 24.85 5.88
N CYS A 277 -9.28 23.95 5.25
CA CYS A 277 -7.84 23.83 5.46
C CYS A 277 -7.11 25.13 5.10
N PHE A 278 -7.55 25.86 4.07
CA PHE A 278 -7.00 27.18 3.73
C PHE A 278 -7.33 28.22 4.82
N GLN A 279 -8.57 28.20 5.32
CA GLN A 279 -9.01 29.12 6.37
C GLN A 279 -8.26 28.92 7.70
N ASP A 280 -7.83 27.70 8.01
CA ASP A 280 -7.03 27.40 9.20
C ASP A 280 -5.66 28.11 9.21
N PHE A 281 -5.16 28.59 8.06
CA PHE A 281 -3.93 29.39 7.97
C PHE A 281 -4.16 30.90 8.21
N ILE A 282 -5.40 31.40 8.19
CA ILE A 282 -5.72 32.83 8.38
C ILE A 282 -5.32 33.36 9.77
N PRO A 283 -5.57 32.65 10.88
CA PRO A 283 -5.09 33.12 12.19
C PRO A 283 -3.57 33.24 12.25
N LEU A 284 -2.84 32.42 11.47
CA LEU A 284 -1.38 32.44 11.41
C LEU A 284 -0.85 33.67 10.64
N THR A 285 -1.55 34.09 9.57
CA THR A 285 -1.20 35.31 8.82
C THR A 285 -1.46 36.58 9.62
N ASN A 286 -2.43 36.57 10.54
CA ASN A 286 -2.76 37.71 11.38
C ASN A 286 -1.86 37.85 12.62
N THR A 287 -1.28 36.74 13.10
CA THR A 287 -0.43 36.71 14.31
C THR A 287 1.06 36.83 14.01
N MET A 288 1.50 36.48 12.80
CA MET A 288 2.90 36.59 12.39
C MET A 288 3.07 37.56 11.22
N PRO A 289 3.98 38.55 11.30
CA PRO A 289 4.20 39.51 10.21
C PRO A 289 4.84 38.86 8.97
N VAL A 290 5.46 37.68 9.11
CA VAL A 290 6.04 36.90 8.01
C VAL A 290 5.61 35.45 8.18
N LEU A 291 4.93 34.90 7.18
CA LEU A 291 4.60 33.48 7.12
C LEU A 291 5.85 32.66 6.80
N ASP A 292 6.03 31.51 7.45
CA ASP A 292 7.12 30.59 7.12
C ASP A 292 6.88 29.93 5.75
N GLY A 293 7.97 29.65 5.03
CA GLY A 293 7.90 29.10 3.66
C GLY A 293 7.09 27.81 3.55
N GLN A 294 7.06 26.98 4.60
CA GLN A 294 6.25 25.77 4.62
C GLN A 294 4.74 26.04 4.65
N SER A 295 4.29 27.09 5.35
CA SER A 295 2.88 27.51 5.32
C SER A 295 2.49 28.04 3.95
N PHE A 296 3.36 28.83 3.33
CA PHE A 296 3.13 29.34 1.98
C PHE A 296 3.00 28.19 0.96
N ASP A 297 3.91 27.22 1.02
CA ASP A 297 3.85 26.02 0.17
C ASP A 297 2.56 25.21 0.38
N CYS A 298 2.08 25.11 1.63
CA CYS A 298 0.81 24.44 1.94
C CYS A 298 -0.38 25.21 1.33
N MET A 299 -0.45 26.52 1.56
CA MET A 299 -1.51 27.37 0.99
C MET A 299 -1.52 27.31 -0.54
N LEU A 300 -0.35 27.36 -1.17
CA LEU A 300 -0.20 27.22 -2.62
C LEU A 300 -0.72 25.86 -3.11
N SER A 301 -0.34 24.77 -2.43
CA SER A 301 -0.79 23.41 -2.78
C SER A 301 -2.30 23.23 -2.60
N ILE A 302 -2.90 23.87 -1.59
CA ILE A 302 -4.36 23.88 -1.39
C ILE A 302 -5.03 24.63 -2.54
N LEU A 303 -4.57 25.83 -2.88
CA LEU A 303 -5.12 26.62 -3.97
C LEU A 303 -5.00 25.92 -5.33
N GLN A 304 -3.86 25.26 -5.60
CA GLN A 304 -3.67 24.42 -6.78
C GLN A 304 -4.66 23.24 -6.82
N SER A 305 -4.89 22.58 -5.68
CA SER A 305 -5.87 21.50 -5.58
C SER A 305 -7.30 22.01 -5.84
N ILE A 306 -7.66 23.17 -5.29
CA ILE A 306 -8.95 23.83 -5.55
C ILE A 306 -9.09 24.17 -7.03
N ASP A 307 -8.08 24.77 -7.66
CA ASP A 307 -8.08 25.13 -9.08
C ASP A 307 -8.28 23.89 -9.99
N LEU A 308 -7.61 22.78 -9.69
CA LEU A 308 -7.78 21.53 -10.43
C LEU A 308 -9.20 20.95 -10.29
N VAL A 309 -9.76 20.97 -9.09
CA VAL A 309 -11.15 20.55 -8.83
C VAL A 309 -12.14 21.43 -9.61
N VAL A 310 -11.94 22.74 -9.58
CA VAL A 310 -12.75 23.73 -10.32
C VAL A 310 -12.68 23.46 -11.82
N LYS A 311 -11.48 23.28 -12.37
CA LYS A 311 -11.26 22.97 -13.80
C LYS A 311 -11.97 21.70 -14.24
N TYR A 312 -11.98 20.68 -13.38
CA TYR A 312 -12.72 19.45 -13.64
C TYR A 312 -14.23 19.69 -13.71
N PHE A 313 -14.81 20.45 -12.78
CA PHE A 313 -16.25 20.77 -12.82
C PHE A 313 -16.64 21.60 -14.05
N VAL A 314 -15.79 22.54 -14.47
CA VAL A 314 -16.00 23.31 -15.71
C VAL A 314 -15.97 22.38 -16.93
N TYR A 315 -15.00 21.46 -16.98
CA TYR A 315 -14.91 20.46 -18.04
C TYR A 315 -16.16 19.56 -18.11
N GLU A 316 -16.67 19.08 -16.97
CA GLU A 316 -17.91 18.28 -16.94
C GLU A 316 -19.13 19.09 -17.38
N THR A 317 -19.22 20.37 -17.01
CA THR A 317 -20.36 21.22 -17.39
C THR A 317 -20.37 21.46 -18.91
N ASP A 318 -19.20 21.69 -19.51
CA ASP A 318 -19.03 21.82 -20.97
C ASP A 318 -19.32 20.50 -21.73
N SER A 319 -19.09 19.33 -21.11
CA SER A 319 -19.45 18.03 -21.70
C SER A 319 -20.93 17.71 -21.58
N ASP A 320 -21.54 18.06 -20.45
CA ASP A 320 -22.97 17.86 -20.17
C ASP A 320 -23.85 18.81 -20.99
N GLU A 321 -23.35 19.97 -21.46
CA GLU A 321 -24.08 20.81 -22.43
C GLU A 321 -24.35 20.12 -23.78
N LYS A 322 -23.70 18.97 -24.05
CA LYS A 322 -23.99 18.12 -25.22
C LYS A 322 -25.00 17.00 -24.93
N GLU A 323 -25.32 16.74 -23.66
CA GLU A 323 -26.33 15.75 -23.24
C GLU A 323 -27.28 16.38 -22.20
N THR A 324 -28.43 16.83 -22.69
CA THR A 324 -29.47 17.54 -21.92
C THR A 324 -29.81 16.90 -20.57
N HIS A 325 -29.92 17.78 -19.56
CA HIS A 325 -30.42 17.67 -18.18
C HIS A 325 -29.39 17.41 -17.06
N VAL A 326 -28.91 18.51 -16.44
CA VAL A 326 -28.21 18.48 -15.14
C VAL A 326 -28.95 19.30 -14.08
N SER A 327 -28.99 18.70 -12.89
CA SER A 327 -29.70 19.06 -11.66
C SER A 327 -29.42 20.49 -11.12
N LEU A 328 -30.51 21.18 -10.79
CA LEU A 328 -30.61 22.56 -10.26
C LEU A 328 -29.91 22.80 -8.90
N ARG A 329 -29.39 21.76 -8.24
CA ARG A 329 -28.76 21.86 -6.90
C ARG A 329 -27.29 22.27 -6.93
N ASP A 330 -26.60 21.99 -8.03
CA ASP A 330 -25.15 22.15 -8.15
C ASP A 330 -24.69 23.60 -8.39
N GLN A 331 -25.58 24.45 -8.92
CA GLN A 331 -25.24 25.84 -9.26
C GLN A 331 -25.07 26.78 -8.04
N LYS A 332 -25.58 26.42 -6.86
CA LYS A 332 -25.57 27.35 -5.69
C LYS A 332 -24.40 27.16 -4.74
N THR A 333 -23.88 25.94 -4.59
CA THR A 333 -22.85 25.62 -3.60
C THR A 333 -21.48 26.19 -3.99
N PHE A 334 -21.16 26.13 -5.28
CA PHE A 334 -19.87 26.55 -5.82
C PHE A 334 -19.62 28.07 -5.75
N PRO A 335 -20.57 28.95 -6.13
CA PRO A 335 -20.42 30.40 -5.93
C PRO A 335 -20.30 30.81 -4.45
N ILE A 336 -20.95 30.09 -3.53
CA ILE A 336 -20.87 30.37 -2.08
C ILE A 336 -19.48 30.04 -1.53
N LEU A 337 -18.88 28.91 -1.95
CA LEU A 337 -17.51 28.53 -1.60
C LEU A 337 -16.48 29.50 -2.19
N GLN A 338 -16.68 29.93 -3.44
CA GLN A 338 -15.85 30.98 -4.04
C GLN A 338 -15.95 32.30 -3.27
N LYS A 339 -17.15 32.77 -2.90
CA LYS A 339 -17.32 33.96 -2.06
C LYS A 339 -16.59 33.83 -0.72
N LYS A 340 -16.65 32.66 -0.07
CA LYS A 340 -15.90 32.40 1.17
C LYS A 340 -14.39 32.48 0.98
N LEU A 341 -13.87 32.05 -0.18
CA LEU A 341 -12.44 32.14 -0.50
C LEU A 341 -12.02 33.57 -0.85
N PHE A 342 -12.80 34.29 -1.68
CA PHE A 342 -12.49 35.66 -2.09
C PHE A 342 -12.56 36.66 -0.93
N ASN A 343 -13.46 36.45 0.04
CA ASN A 343 -13.53 37.30 1.25
C ASN A 343 -12.29 37.20 2.15
N VAL A 344 -11.40 36.23 1.91
CA VAL A 344 -10.16 36.03 2.66
C VAL A 344 -8.99 36.85 2.06
N PHE A 345 -9.15 37.36 0.85
CA PHE A 345 -8.12 38.16 0.18
C PHE A 345 -8.43 39.66 0.27
N PRO A 346 -7.43 40.52 0.54
CA PRO A 346 -6.03 40.20 0.81
C PRO A 346 -5.81 39.62 2.22
N LEU A 347 -4.92 38.61 2.31
CA LEU A 347 -4.60 37.87 3.56
C LEU A 347 -4.01 38.75 4.68
N ASN A 348 -3.67 40.01 4.38
CA ASN A 348 -3.13 40.98 5.32
C ASN A 348 -3.67 42.39 4.95
N PRO A 349 -4.74 42.88 5.59
CA PRO A 349 -5.36 44.17 5.26
C PRO A 349 -4.56 45.40 5.76
N THR A 350 -3.38 45.20 6.32
CA THR A 350 -2.55 46.27 6.93
C THR A 350 -1.98 47.29 5.93
N HIS A 351 -2.18 47.10 4.63
CA HIS A 351 -1.85 48.08 3.59
C HIS A 351 -3.08 48.80 3.02
N HIS A 352 -4.09 49.10 3.84
CA HIS A 352 -4.88 50.31 3.56
C HIS A 352 -4.00 51.52 3.86
N LEU A 353 -3.31 51.97 2.81
CA LEU A 353 -2.70 53.29 2.70
C LEU A 353 -3.64 54.31 3.35
N SER A 354 -3.14 54.95 4.39
CA SER A 354 -3.60 56.23 4.89
C SER A 354 -3.79 57.16 3.70
N GLY A 355 -5.04 57.38 3.32
CA GLY A 355 -5.47 58.36 2.33
C GLY A 355 -6.64 59.11 2.95
N LYS A 356 -6.37 60.36 3.30
CA LYS A 356 -7.32 61.35 3.83
C LYS A 356 -8.56 61.51 2.97
#